data_AF-A0A0B8Q694-F1
#
_entry.id   AF-A0A0B8Q694-F1
#
_cell.length_a   1.000
_cell.length_b   1.000
_cell.length_c   1.000
_cell.angle_alpha   90.00
_cell.angle_beta   90.00
_cell.angle_gamma   90.00
#
_symmetry.space_group_name_H-M   'P 1'
#
loop_
_entity.id
_entity.type
_entity.pdbx_description
1 polymer ?
#
loop_
_entity_poly.entity_id
_entity_poly.type
_entity_poly.pdbx_seq_one_letter_code
_entity_poly.pdbx_strand_id
1 'polypeptide(L)'
;MQVDRLKTGHGKNRKYFGEVNRYVNSEVNEDLIVADDDITGTSMFVKAIQDHHFCPEFGSKHIGQTWLDILIENKTVFWWGGYNMSTEHTAYLNLKNGIEAPESGSIETNGKISAEQIGAQIFIDYWGLINPSNPDKAVAMAKESARVGHDGEAVYGAVVIAALVSMSFEEDDIDVLLDNALKYVPESSDIAKVIAFVRQLHRQEPNDWRGAFGQLREEFGYHKFGGMCHMVPNHG
;
A
#
# COMPACT_ATOMS: atom_id res chain seq x y z
N MET A 1 -24.57 8.15 -12.72
CA MET A 1 -24.13 8.02 -14.13
C MET A 1 -23.00 9.00 -14.50
N GLN A 2 -22.24 9.55 -13.55
CA GLN A 2 -21.12 10.46 -13.82
C GLN A 2 -19.77 10.05 -13.18
N VAL A 3 -19.79 9.19 -12.16
CA VAL A 3 -18.57 8.70 -11.46
C VAL A 3 -17.70 7.76 -12.32
N ASP A 4 -18.25 7.15 -13.38
CA ASP A 4 -17.49 6.30 -14.32
C ASP A 4 -16.51 7.08 -15.21
N ARG A 5 -16.56 8.42 -15.22
CA ARG A 5 -15.69 9.24 -16.10
C ARG A 5 -14.30 9.49 -15.54
N LEU A 6 -14.05 9.23 -14.26
CA LEU A 6 -12.77 9.51 -13.60
C LEU A 6 -11.86 8.28 -13.45
N LYS A 7 -12.39 7.07 -13.67
CA LYS A 7 -11.58 5.83 -13.74
C LYS A 7 -10.86 5.70 -15.09
N THR A 8 -10.14 6.74 -15.51
CA THR A 8 -9.47 6.74 -16.81
C THR A 8 -7.97 6.92 -16.66
N GLY A 9 -7.20 6.03 -17.28
CA GLY A 9 -5.74 6.04 -17.20
C GLY A 9 -5.11 7.35 -17.68
N HIS A 10 -3.84 7.56 -17.30
CA HIS A 10 -3.07 8.81 -17.48
C HIS A 10 -3.30 9.54 -18.82
N GLY A 11 -3.37 8.82 -19.95
CA GLY A 11 -3.58 9.41 -21.27
C GLY A 11 -4.97 10.05 -21.50
N LYS A 12 -6.03 9.54 -20.87
CA LYS A 12 -7.39 10.10 -20.97
C LYS A 12 -7.56 11.32 -20.07
N ASN A 13 -7.01 11.27 -18.85
CA ASN A 13 -7.00 12.42 -17.94
C ASN A 13 -6.25 13.61 -18.56
N ARG A 14 -5.09 13.37 -19.18
CA ARG A 14 -4.33 14.43 -19.87
C ARG A 14 -5.09 15.07 -21.03
N LYS A 15 -5.89 14.29 -21.76
CA LYS A 15 -6.72 14.82 -22.86
C LYS A 15 -7.84 15.73 -22.34
N TYR A 16 -8.37 15.47 -21.16
CA TYR A 16 -9.51 16.19 -20.61
C TYR A 16 -9.08 17.40 -19.76
N PHE A 17 -8.08 17.23 -18.87
CA PHE A 17 -7.64 18.25 -17.92
C PHE A 17 -6.32 18.92 -18.28
N GLY A 18 -5.60 18.42 -19.29
CA GLY A 18 -4.21 18.79 -19.52
C GLY A 18 -3.28 18.19 -18.45
N GLU A 19 -2.19 18.88 -18.13
CA GLU A 19 -1.37 18.53 -16.97
C GLU A 19 -2.13 18.86 -15.68
N VAL A 20 -2.34 17.85 -14.84
CA VAL A 20 -3.03 18.00 -13.55
C VAL A 20 -2.00 18.42 -12.50
N ASN A 21 -2.00 19.71 -12.19
CA ASN A 21 -1.18 20.36 -11.16
C ASN A 21 -2.02 21.15 -10.15
N ARG A 22 -3.32 20.82 -10.07
CA ARG A 22 -4.36 21.42 -9.24
C ARG A 22 -5.44 20.39 -8.93
N TYR A 23 -6.24 20.63 -7.90
CA TYR A 23 -7.47 19.84 -7.67
C TYR A 23 -8.50 20.14 -8.76
N VAL A 24 -9.02 19.11 -9.41
CA VAL A 24 -9.98 19.22 -10.53
C VAL A 24 -11.43 18.89 -10.13
N ASN A 25 -11.70 18.68 -8.84
CA ASN A 25 -13.00 18.21 -8.34
C ASN A 25 -14.16 19.13 -8.75
N SER A 26 -13.95 20.46 -8.70
CA SER A 26 -14.95 21.45 -9.13
C SER A 26 -15.22 21.41 -10.64
N GLU A 27 -14.23 21.04 -11.46
CA GLU A 27 -14.36 20.88 -12.92
C GLU A 27 -15.22 19.66 -13.29
N VAL A 28 -15.37 18.70 -12.38
CA VAL A 28 -16.19 17.49 -12.55
C VAL A 28 -17.40 17.41 -11.61
N ASN A 29 -17.66 18.46 -10.83
CA ASN A 29 -18.77 18.53 -9.88
C ASN A 29 -18.75 17.37 -8.85
N GLU A 30 -17.57 17.09 -8.31
CA GLU A 30 -17.35 16.14 -7.22
C GLU A 30 -16.81 16.85 -5.97
N ASP A 31 -16.97 16.22 -4.81
CA ASP A 31 -16.36 16.69 -3.58
C ASP A 31 -14.83 16.64 -3.65
N LEU A 32 -14.16 17.54 -2.90
CA LEU A 32 -12.69 17.56 -2.86
C LEU A 32 -12.12 16.27 -2.25
N ILE A 33 -12.82 15.73 -1.25
CA ILE A 33 -12.48 14.48 -0.58
C ILE A 33 -13.65 13.53 -0.82
N VAL A 34 -13.40 12.49 -1.61
CA VAL A 34 -14.32 11.37 -1.80
C VAL A 34 -13.72 10.19 -1.07
N ALA A 35 -14.47 9.60 -0.14
CA ALA A 35 -13.99 8.42 0.58
C ALA A 35 -13.87 7.23 -0.36
N ASP A 36 -12.72 6.56 -0.31
CA ASP A 36 -12.43 5.31 -0.99
C ASP A 36 -11.89 4.27 0.02
N ASP A 37 -11.46 3.13 -0.49
CA ASP A 37 -10.90 2.05 0.31
C ASP A 37 -9.59 2.45 0.98
N ASP A 38 -8.76 3.27 0.32
CA ASP A 38 -7.44 3.71 0.81
C ASP A 38 -7.57 4.58 2.06
N ILE A 39 -8.41 5.61 2.03
CA ILE A 39 -8.63 6.50 3.18
C ILE A 39 -9.32 5.76 4.33
N THR A 40 -10.34 4.97 4.00
CA THR A 40 -11.15 4.28 5.02
C THR A 40 -10.36 3.17 5.68
N GLY A 41 -9.63 2.36 4.90
CA GLY A 41 -8.81 1.25 5.41
C GLY A 41 -7.70 1.74 6.33
N THR A 42 -6.99 2.78 5.91
CA THR A 42 -5.91 3.41 6.68
C THR A 42 -6.35 3.81 8.09
N SER A 43 -7.54 4.41 8.23
CA SER A 43 -8.03 4.88 9.53
C SER A 43 -8.76 3.81 10.35
N MET A 44 -9.40 2.83 9.71
CA MET A 44 -10.21 1.84 10.41
C MET A 44 -9.36 0.70 11.00
N PHE A 45 -8.31 0.24 10.31
CA PHE A 45 -7.57 -0.95 10.76
C PHE A 45 -6.75 -0.73 12.03
N VAL A 46 -6.35 0.50 12.34
CA VAL A 46 -5.67 0.83 13.60
C VAL A 46 -6.59 0.60 14.83
N LYS A 47 -7.90 0.57 14.62
CA LYS A 47 -8.88 0.29 15.69
C LYS A 47 -8.66 -1.07 16.34
N ALA A 48 -8.05 -2.00 15.62
CA ALA A 48 -7.63 -3.30 16.13
C ALA A 48 -6.83 -3.20 17.45
N ILE A 49 -6.00 -2.16 17.63
CA ILE A 49 -5.27 -1.96 18.88
C ILE A 49 -6.22 -1.80 20.07
N GLN A 50 -7.24 -0.94 19.91
CA GLN A 50 -8.22 -0.65 20.95
C GLN A 50 -9.18 -1.83 21.15
N ASP A 51 -9.67 -2.42 20.06
CA ASP A 51 -10.65 -3.49 20.08
C ASP A 51 -10.06 -4.78 20.68
N HIS A 52 -8.74 -4.98 20.56
CA HIS A 52 -7.99 -6.04 21.25
C HIS A 52 -7.28 -5.56 22.52
N HIS A 53 -7.79 -4.51 23.17
CA HIS A 53 -7.40 -4.06 24.51
C HIS A 53 -5.90 -3.83 24.71
N PHE A 54 -5.21 -3.31 23.69
CA PHE A 54 -3.76 -3.07 23.71
C PHE A 54 -2.96 -4.33 24.07
N CYS A 55 -3.39 -5.49 23.53
CA CYS A 55 -2.74 -6.78 23.74
C CYS A 55 -1.21 -6.70 23.54
N PRO A 56 -0.40 -7.16 24.51
CA PRO A 56 1.06 -7.18 24.36
C PRO A 56 1.55 -8.06 23.20
N GLU A 57 0.80 -9.12 22.87
CA GLU A 57 1.06 -10.05 21.76
C GLU A 57 0.21 -9.71 20.53
N PHE A 58 0.02 -8.42 20.26
CA PHE A 58 -0.71 -7.94 19.07
C PHE A 58 -0.03 -8.40 17.78
N GLY A 59 -0.82 -8.88 16.80
CA GLY A 59 -0.30 -9.48 15.58
C GLY A 59 -1.39 -9.72 14.53
N SER A 60 -1.03 -10.30 13.38
CA SER A 60 -1.91 -10.45 12.22
C SER A 60 -3.26 -11.10 12.55
N LYS A 61 -3.29 -12.09 13.44
CA LYS A 61 -4.54 -12.75 13.86
C LYS A 61 -5.56 -11.78 14.48
N HIS A 62 -5.10 -10.82 15.29
CA HIS A 62 -5.95 -9.80 15.88
C HIS A 62 -6.50 -8.85 14.80
N ILE A 63 -5.65 -8.41 13.89
CA ILE A 63 -6.06 -7.51 12.80
C ILE A 63 -7.03 -8.23 11.84
N GLY A 64 -6.78 -9.50 11.52
CA GLY A 64 -7.70 -10.34 10.75
C GLY A 64 -9.03 -10.56 11.44
N GLN A 65 -9.05 -10.70 12.78
CA GLN A 65 -10.31 -10.73 13.54
C GLN A 65 -11.03 -9.39 13.46
N THR A 66 -10.31 -8.27 13.60
CA THR A 66 -10.88 -6.93 13.43
C THR A 66 -11.51 -6.77 12.05
N TRP A 67 -10.89 -7.29 10.97
CA TRP A 67 -11.50 -7.31 9.63
C TRP A 67 -12.85 -8.04 9.63
N LEU A 68 -12.95 -9.21 10.25
CA LEU A 68 -14.22 -9.95 10.36
C LEU A 68 -15.28 -9.19 11.17
N ASP A 69 -14.86 -8.43 12.19
CA ASP A 69 -15.75 -7.74 13.10
C ASP A 69 -16.32 -6.44 12.51
N ILE A 70 -15.53 -5.69 11.74
CA ILE A 70 -15.90 -4.34 11.28
C ILE A 70 -16.31 -4.27 9.81
N LEU A 71 -15.89 -5.24 8.99
CA LEU A 71 -16.16 -5.20 7.55
C LEU A 71 -17.48 -5.86 7.20
N ILE A 72 -18.28 -5.12 6.44
CA ILE A 72 -19.49 -5.61 5.80
C ILE A 72 -19.16 -5.93 4.35
N GLU A 73 -19.18 -7.22 4.02
CA GLU A 73 -18.92 -7.75 2.69
C GLU A 73 -19.71 -6.99 1.60
N ASN A 74 -19.02 -6.63 0.51
CA ASN A 74 -19.55 -5.86 -0.62
C ASN A 74 -20.06 -4.45 -0.29
N LYS A 75 -19.73 -3.89 0.89
CA LYS A 75 -20.22 -2.57 1.30
C LYS A 75 -19.15 -1.62 1.82
N THR A 76 -18.24 -2.10 2.66
CA THR A 76 -17.34 -1.22 3.42
C THR A 76 -15.88 -1.48 3.12
N VAL A 77 -15.07 -0.44 3.26
CA VAL A 77 -13.62 -0.43 3.12
C VAL A 77 -13.18 -0.96 1.78
N PHE A 78 -12.95 -2.26 1.61
CA PHE A 78 -12.26 -2.82 0.45
C PHE A 78 -12.89 -2.50 -0.91
N TRP A 79 -12.03 -2.45 -1.92
CA TRP A 79 -12.44 -2.76 -3.28
C TRP A 79 -12.86 -4.24 -3.38
N TRP A 80 -14.17 -4.49 -3.42
CA TRP A 80 -14.76 -5.84 -3.55
C TRP A 80 -14.65 -6.41 -4.98
N GLY A 81 -13.45 -6.39 -5.57
CA GLY A 81 -13.18 -6.76 -6.97
C GLY A 81 -13.33 -8.24 -7.32
N GLY A 82 -13.31 -9.11 -6.31
CA GLY A 82 -13.55 -10.56 -6.44
C GLY A 82 -12.37 -11.40 -5.97
N TYR A 83 -12.63 -12.69 -5.77
CA TYR A 83 -11.62 -13.66 -5.35
C TYR A 83 -10.51 -13.81 -6.39
N ASN A 84 -9.25 -13.82 -5.94
CA ASN A 84 -8.02 -13.84 -6.73
C ASN A 84 -7.85 -12.64 -7.68
N MET A 85 -8.62 -11.57 -7.46
CA MET A 85 -8.59 -10.33 -8.24
C MET A 85 -8.26 -9.15 -7.32
N SER A 86 -9.02 -8.98 -6.24
CA SER A 86 -8.66 -8.13 -5.11
C SER A 86 -8.08 -8.98 -4.00
N THR A 87 -6.89 -8.61 -3.54
CA THR A 87 -6.16 -9.33 -2.51
C THR A 87 -6.88 -9.26 -1.16
N GLU A 88 -7.41 -8.09 -0.80
CA GLU A 88 -8.17 -7.88 0.42
C GLU A 88 -9.47 -8.68 0.42
N HIS A 89 -10.21 -8.69 -0.70
CA HIS A 89 -11.42 -9.49 -0.85
C HIS A 89 -11.08 -10.98 -0.73
N THR A 90 -9.99 -11.43 -1.36
CA THR A 90 -9.51 -12.83 -1.28
C THR A 90 -9.19 -13.21 0.17
N ALA A 91 -8.40 -12.41 0.86
CA ALA A 91 -8.01 -12.65 2.24
C ALA A 91 -9.20 -12.61 3.20
N TYR A 92 -10.15 -11.70 3.00
CA TYR A 92 -11.40 -11.65 3.77
C TYR A 92 -12.22 -12.94 3.61
N LEU A 93 -12.35 -13.46 2.39
CA LEU A 93 -13.05 -14.73 2.15
C LEU A 93 -12.29 -15.92 2.77
N ASN A 94 -10.96 -15.91 2.73
CA ASN A 94 -10.14 -16.92 3.41
C ASN A 94 -10.37 -16.90 4.94
N LEU A 95 -10.35 -15.71 5.55
CA LEU A 95 -10.67 -15.53 6.98
C LEU A 95 -12.06 -16.06 7.33
N LYS A 96 -13.08 -15.73 6.53
CA LYS A 96 -14.46 -16.24 6.71
C LYS A 96 -14.55 -17.76 6.60
N ASN A 97 -13.68 -18.38 5.80
CA ASN A 97 -13.62 -19.82 5.61
C ASN A 97 -12.69 -20.52 6.62
N GLY A 98 -12.19 -19.80 7.64
CA GLY A 98 -11.43 -20.36 8.74
C GLY A 98 -9.92 -20.45 8.52
N ILE A 99 -9.39 -19.83 7.47
CA ILE A 99 -7.95 -19.66 7.29
C ILE A 99 -7.54 -18.41 8.08
N GLU A 100 -6.86 -18.59 9.20
CA GLU A 100 -6.45 -17.47 10.06
C GLU A 100 -5.35 -16.62 9.38
N ALA A 101 -5.24 -15.36 9.78
CA ALA A 101 -4.09 -14.54 9.42
C ALA A 101 -2.86 -14.97 10.24
N PRO A 102 -1.65 -14.95 9.65
CA PRO A 102 -1.28 -14.39 8.34
C PRO A 102 -1.52 -15.30 7.12
N GLU A 103 -1.86 -16.57 7.30
CA GLU A 103 -2.02 -17.55 6.22
C GLU A 103 -3.08 -17.11 5.20
N SER A 104 -4.13 -16.40 5.66
CA SER A 104 -5.16 -15.79 4.81
C SER A 104 -4.63 -14.92 3.67
N GLY A 105 -3.49 -14.26 3.86
CA GLY A 105 -2.83 -13.37 2.90
C GLY A 105 -1.59 -13.95 2.22
N SER A 106 -1.14 -15.13 2.64
CA SER A 106 0.15 -15.70 2.25
C SER A 106 0.28 -16.01 0.75
N ILE A 107 1.52 -15.95 0.24
CA ILE A 107 1.87 -16.44 -1.10
C ILE A 107 1.53 -17.93 -1.24
N GLU A 108 1.72 -18.72 -0.19
CA GLU A 108 1.42 -20.16 -0.20
C GLU A 108 -0.06 -20.43 -0.48
N THR A 109 -0.96 -19.62 0.09
CA THR A 109 -2.41 -19.80 -0.08
C THR A 109 -2.92 -19.15 -1.37
N ASN A 110 -2.46 -17.95 -1.69
CA ASN A 110 -3.07 -17.11 -2.75
C ASN A 110 -2.24 -17.03 -4.04
N GLY A 111 -1.01 -17.53 -4.01
CA GLY A 111 -0.04 -17.35 -5.08
C GLY A 111 0.57 -15.93 -5.10
N LYS A 112 1.77 -15.84 -5.70
CA LYS A 112 2.59 -14.62 -5.67
C LYS A 112 1.87 -13.39 -6.27
N ILE A 113 1.18 -13.56 -7.39
CA ILE A 113 0.53 -12.45 -8.12
C ILE A 113 -0.55 -11.76 -7.27
N SER A 114 -1.32 -12.52 -6.48
CA SER A 114 -2.33 -11.93 -5.60
C SER A 114 -1.70 -11.40 -4.32
N ALA A 115 -0.83 -12.18 -3.67
CA ALA A 115 -0.26 -11.78 -2.38
C ALA A 115 0.65 -10.54 -2.46
N GLU A 116 1.19 -10.20 -3.63
CA GLU A 116 2.07 -9.05 -3.84
C GLU A 116 1.39 -7.84 -4.50
N GLN A 117 0.09 -7.63 -4.29
CA GLN A 117 -0.59 -6.41 -4.76
C GLN A 117 -0.33 -5.21 -3.84
N ILE A 118 -0.57 -3.99 -4.35
CA ILE A 118 -0.22 -2.71 -3.72
C ILE A 118 -0.97 -2.41 -2.41
N GLY A 119 -2.08 -3.11 -2.17
CA GLY A 119 -2.98 -2.84 -1.04
C GLY A 119 -2.31 -2.85 0.34
N ALA A 120 -1.24 -3.65 0.52
CA ALA A 120 -0.47 -3.63 1.77
C ALA A 120 0.09 -2.25 2.13
N GLN A 121 0.45 -1.45 1.13
CA GLN A 121 1.08 -0.15 1.32
C GLN A 121 0.06 0.96 1.52
N ILE A 122 -1.01 0.98 0.72
CA ILE A 122 -1.96 2.11 0.69
C ILE A 122 -2.82 2.22 1.96
N PHE A 123 -2.78 1.22 2.85
CA PHE A 123 -3.43 1.25 4.16
C PHE A 123 -2.47 1.49 5.34
N ILE A 124 -1.16 1.66 5.11
CA ILE A 124 -0.15 1.43 6.15
C ILE A 124 0.25 2.68 6.93
N ASP A 125 0.07 3.86 6.35
CA ASP A 125 0.65 5.13 6.83
C ASP A 125 0.32 5.41 8.30
N TYR A 126 -0.90 5.05 8.72
CA TYR A 126 -1.37 5.31 10.08
C TYR A 126 -0.53 4.62 11.15
N TRP A 127 0.04 3.45 10.85
CA TRP A 127 0.93 2.73 11.78
C TRP A 127 2.24 3.49 12.05
N GLY A 128 2.73 4.25 11.06
CA GLY A 128 3.82 5.21 11.26
C GLY A 128 3.36 6.43 12.07
N LEU A 129 2.20 7.01 11.72
CA LEU A 129 1.67 8.21 12.38
C LEU A 129 1.41 8.02 13.88
N ILE A 130 0.97 6.84 14.32
CA ILE A 130 0.72 6.54 15.73
C ILE A 130 1.98 6.10 16.51
N ASN A 131 3.13 5.99 15.83
CA ASN A 131 4.43 5.65 16.42
C ASN A 131 5.50 6.67 15.97
N PRO A 132 5.33 7.98 16.26
CA PRO A 132 6.30 8.99 15.83
C PRO A 132 7.67 8.72 16.45
N SER A 133 8.73 8.83 15.64
CA SER A 133 10.12 8.60 16.03
C SER A 133 10.40 7.20 16.62
N ASN A 134 9.52 6.22 16.37
CA ASN A 134 9.67 4.84 16.80
C ASN A 134 9.44 3.88 15.62
N PRO A 135 10.39 3.87 14.65
CA PRO A 135 10.23 3.10 13.42
C PRO A 135 10.18 1.59 13.67
N ASP A 136 10.89 1.07 14.67
CA ASP A 136 10.84 -0.36 15.02
C ASP A 136 9.42 -0.81 15.37
N LYS A 137 8.71 -0.03 16.18
CA LYS A 137 7.32 -0.33 16.56
C LYS A 137 6.36 -0.11 15.38
N ALA A 138 6.56 0.95 14.61
CA ALA A 138 5.78 1.22 13.40
C ALA A 138 5.87 0.04 12.41
N VAL A 139 7.09 -0.41 12.12
CA VAL A 139 7.38 -1.53 11.22
C VAL A 139 6.79 -2.83 11.73
N ALA A 140 6.94 -3.13 13.03
CA ALA A 140 6.37 -4.34 13.61
C ALA A 140 4.84 -4.39 13.43
N MET A 141 4.14 -3.30 13.72
CA MET A 141 2.68 -3.23 13.56
C MET A 141 2.24 -3.24 12.10
N ALA A 142 2.93 -2.47 11.25
CA ALA A 142 2.69 -2.43 9.81
C ALA A 142 2.86 -3.82 9.17
N LYS A 143 3.93 -4.53 9.52
CA LYS A 143 4.18 -5.89 9.04
C LYS A 143 3.04 -6.83 9.39
N GLU A 144 2.59 -6.81 10.63
CA GLU A 144 1.48 -7.66 11.08
C GLU A 144 0.15 -7.27 10.42
N SER A 145 -0.08 -5.97 10.15
CA SER A 145 -1.26 -5.50 9.41
C SER A 145 -1.24 -5.94 7.95
N ALA A 146 -0.10 -5.76 7.26
CA ALA A 146 0.04 -6.13 5.85
C ALA A 146 -0.16 -7.64 5.65
N ARG A 147 0.39 -8.46 6.56
CA ARG A 147 0.34 -9.93 6.49
C ARG A 147 -1.05 -10.55 6.60
N VAL A 148 -2.08 -9.78 6.96
CA VAL A 148 -3.47 -10.26 6.94
C VAL A 148 -3.92 -10.56 5.51
N GLY A 149 -3.54 -9.71 4.56
CA GLY A 149 -3.93 -9.83 3.16
C GLY A 149 -2.79 -10.16 2.19
N HIS A 150 -1.56 -9.82 2.58
CA HIS A 150 -0.44 -9.71 1.64
C HIS A 150 0.80 -10.43 2.15
N ASP A 151 1.77 -10.66 1.27
CA ASP A 151 3.03 -11.33 1.59
C ASP A 151 4.14 -10.88 0.61
N GLY A 152 5.39 -11.28 0.84
CA GLY A 152 6.52 -10.96 -0.04
C GLY A 152 6.77 -9.45 -0.22
N GLU A 153 6.96 -9.03 -1.47
CA GLU A 153 7.28 -7.64 -1.82
C GLU A 153 6.21 -6.64 -1.35
N ALA A 154 4.94 -7.04 -1.25
CA ALA A 154 3.89 -6.17 -0.72
C ALA A 154 4.10 -5.82 0.76
N VAL A 155 4.52 -6.78 1.58
CA VAL A 155 4.85 -6.51 2.99
C VAL A 155 6.11 -5.64 3.08
N TYR A 156 7.09 -5.84 2.20
CA TYR A 156 8.30 -5.00 2.16
C TYR A 156 7.99 -3.54 1.82
N GLY A 157 7.13 -3.28 0.83
CA GLY A 157 6.70 -1.92 0.50
C GLY A 157 5.98 -1.25 1.66
N ALA A 158 5.09 -1.98 2.34
CA ALA A 158 4.34 -1.49 3.49
C ALA A 158 5.25 -1.10 4.67
N VAL A 159 6.24 -1.93 5.03
CA VAL A 159 7.14 -1.63 6.15
C VAL A 159 8.07 -0.46 5.85
N VAL A 160 8.52 -0.31 4.60
CA VAL A 160 9.33 0.84 4.19
C VAL A 160 8.54 2.13 4.39
N ILE A 161 7.29 2.20 3.92
CA ILE A 161 6.45 3.40 4.09
C ILE A 161 6.19 3.68 5.57
N ALA A 162 5.83 2.67 6.37
CA ALA A 162 5.60 2.87 7.80
C ALA A 162 6.85 3.40 8.53
N ALA A 163 8.04 2.91 8.18
CA ALA A 163 9.31 3.41 8.72
C ALA A 163 9.55 4.87 8.31
N LEU A 164 9.37 5.20 7.03
CA LEU A 164 9.54 6.58 6.52
C LEU A 164 8.62 7.56 7.23
N VAL A 165 7.33 7.22 7.37
CA VAL A 165 6.34 8.04 8.06
C VAL A 165 6.69 8.22 9.55
N SER A 166 7.18 7.18 10.21
CA SER A 166 7.57 7.27 11.62
C SER A 166 8.81 8.14 11.83
N MET A 167 9.82 8.00 10.97
CA MET A 167 11.09 8.73 11.10
C MET A 167 11.00 10.20 10.66
N SER A 168 10.07 10.56 9.77
CA SER A 168 9.93 11.92 9.26
C SER A 168 9.45 12.94 10.31
N PHE A 169 9.11 12.49 11.52
CA PHE A 169 8.84 13.38 12.65
C PHE A 169 10.10 14.05 13.22
N GLU A 170 11.30 13.50 12.97
CA GLU A 170 12.58 14.01 13.48
C GLU A 170 13.67 14.16 12.41
N GLU A 171 13.49 13.58 11.21
CA GLU A 171 14.45 13.65 10.11
C GLU A 171 13.80 14.20 8.85
N ASP A 172 14.44 15.20 8.25
CA ASP A 172 13.96 15.91 7.06
C ASP A 172 14.75 15.51 5.79
N ASP A 173 15.92 14.87 5.93
CA ASP A 173 16.74 14.41 4.81
C ASP A 173 16.20 13.08 4.23
N ILE A 174 15.67 13.16 3.01
CA ILE A 174 15.10 12.00 2.32
C ILE A 174 16.10 10.87 2.06
N ASP A 175 17.37 11.17 1.81
CA ASP A 175 18.37 10.13 1.58
C ASP A 175 18.67 9.38 2.88
N VAL A 176 18.74 10.09 4.01
CA VAL A 176 18.89 9.47 5.35
C VAL A 176 17.66 8.62 5.71
N LEU A 177 16.45 9.14 5.45
CA LEU A 177 15.20 8.41 5.67
C LEU A 177 15.17 7.11 4.86
N LEU A 178 15.48 7.16 3.56
CA LEU A 178 15.49 5.99 2.69
C LEU A 178 16.57 4.98 3.08
N ASP A 179 17.79 5.43 3.40
CA ASP A 179 18.88 4.55 3.86
C ASP A 179 18.51 3.81 5.16
N ASN A 180 17.80 4.47 6.07
CA ASN A 180 17.33 3.84 7.30
C ASN A 180 16.12 2.92 7.09
N ALA A 181 15.16 3.31 6.25
CA ALA A 181 13.97 2.51 5.99
C ALA A 181 14.31 1.19 5.29
N LEU A 182 15.31 1.20 4.40
CA LEU A 182 15.79 0.00 3.69
C LEU A 182 16.40 -1.06 4.63
N LYS A 183 16.80 -0.71 5.85
CA LYS A 183 17.31 -1.69 6.84
C LYS A 183 16.25 -2.68 7.31
N TYR A 184 14.97 -2.39 7.11
CA TYR A 184 13.85 -3.25 7.51
C TYR A 184 13.47 -4.30 6.45
N VAL A 185 14.08 -4.26 5.26
CA VAL A 185 13.78 -5.18 4.16
C VAL A 185 15.06 -5.87 3.65
N PRO A 186 14.97 -7.04 3.00
CA PRO A 186 16.13 -7.66 2.39
C PRO A 186 16.72 -6.77 1.29
N GLU A 187 18.05 -6.62 1.26
CA GLU A 187 18.75 -5.86 0.20
C GLU A 187 18.48 -6.43 -1.20
N SER A 188 18.18 -7.72 -1.30
CA SER A 188 17.86 -8.40 -2.56
C SER A 188 16.41 -8.24 -3.01
N SER A 189 15.55 -7.60 -2.21
CA SER A 189 14.13 -7.37 -2.53
C SER A 189 13.97 -6.46 -3.75
N ASP A 190 12.87 -6.63 -4.47
CA ASP A 190 12.55 -5.78 -5.62
C ASP A 190 12.16 -4.36 -5.17
N ILE A 191 11.57 -4.22 -3.98
CA ILE A 191 11.38 -2.92 -3.32
C ILE A 191 12.70 -2.16 -3.14
N ALA A 192 13.73 -2.80 -2.59
CA ALA A 192 15.04 -2.16 -2.40
C ALA A 192 15.66 -1.75 -3.74
N LYS A 193 15.52 -2.58 -4.78
CA LYS A 193 16.00 -2.28 -6.13
C LYS A 193 15.25 -1.11 -6.77
N VAL A 194 13.93 -1.04 -6.64
CA VAL A 194 13.13 0.10 -7.14
C VAL A 194 13.61 1.40 -6.51
N ILE A 195 13.76 1.43 -5.18
CA ILE A 195 14.18 2.63 -4.46
C ILE A 195 15.58 3.07 -4.91
N ALA A 196 16.52 2.11 -5.00
CA ALA A 196 17.88 2.39 -5.47
C ALA A 196 17.88 2.93 -6.91
N PHE A 197 17.06 2.35 -7.78
CA PHE A 197 16.93 2.75 -9.18
C PHE A 197 16.35 4.16 -9.33
N VAL A 198 15.27 4.48 -8.62
CA VAL A 198 14.68 5.84 -8.64
C VAL A 198 15.67 6.88 -8.10
N ARG A 199 16.39 6.59 -7.00
CA ARG A 199 17.45 7.48 -6.49
C ARG A 199 18.58 7.67 -7.49
N GLN A 200 18.96 6.61 -8.22
CA GLN A 200 19.96 6.72 -9.28
C GLN A 200 19.48 7.62 -10.41
N LEU A 201 18.24 7.41 -10.90
CA LEU A 201 17.65 8.25 -11.95
C LEU A 201 17.57 9.71 -11.52
N HIS A 202 17.14 9.99 -10.29
CA HIS A 202 17.09 11.36 -9.76
C HIS A 202 18.48 12.02 -9.73
N ARG A 203 19.55 11.27 -9.37
CA ARG A 203 20.92 11.80 -9.40
C ARG A 203 21.42 12.09 -10.82
N GLN A 204 21.00 11.30 -11.80
CA GLN A 204 21.42 11.45 -13.20
C GLN A 204 20.63 12.55 -13.94
N GLU A 205 19.32 12.62 -13.68
CA GLU A 205 18.36 13.46 -14.39
C GLU A 205 17.45 14.21 -13.40
N PRO A 206 17.98 15.08 -12.52
CA PRO A 206 17.22 15.66 -11.40
C PRO A 206 16.02 16.53 -11.82
N ASN A 207 16.00 16.98 -13.08
CA ASN A 207 14.95 17.86 -13.62
C ASN A 207 14.03 17.17 -14.64
N ASP A 208 14.24 15.88 -14.94
CA ASP A 208 13.41 15.13 -15.91
C ASP A 208 12.76 13.91 -15.28
N TRP A 209 11.82 14.16 -14.37
CA TRP A 209 11.03 13.09 -13.76
C TRP A 209 10.23 12.27 -14.79
N ARG A 210 9.94 12.82 -15.99
CA ARG A 210 9.17 12.09 -17.03
C ARG A 210 10.06 11.08 -17.74
N GLY A 211 11.29 11.45 -18.07
CA GLY A 211 12.32 10.54 -18.55
C GLY A 211 12.57 9.44 -17.53
N ALA A 212 12.81 9.83 -16.27
CA ALA A 212 12.99 8.89 -15.16
C ALA A 212 11.80 7.92 -15.01
N PHE A 213 10.57 8.42 -15.01
CA PHE A 213 9.37 7.58 -14.92
C PHE A 213 9.21 6.63 -16.13
N GLY A 214 9.60 7.07 -17.34
CA GLY A 214 9.65 6.21 -18.52
C GLY A 214 10.61 5.03 -18.33
N GLN A 215 11.82 5.31 -17.83
CA GLN A 215 12.82 4.29 -17.54
C GLN A 215 12.38 3.35 -16.41
N LEU A 216 11.78 3.89 -15.34
CA LEU A 216 11.19 3.10 -14.25
C LEU A 216 10.12 2.14 -14.77
N ARG A 217 9.24 2.59 -15.66
CA ARG A 217 8.18 1.72 -16.22
C ARG A 217 8.71 0.64 -17.15
N GLU A 218 9.82 0.87 -17.83
CA GLU A 218 10.51 -0.17 -18.61
C GLU A 218 11.18 -1.18 -17.67
N GLU A 219 11.84 -0.71 -16.62
CA GLU A 219 12.60 -1.59 -15.74
C GLU A 219 11.75 -2.34 -14.71
N PHE A 220 10.67 -1.72 -14.22
CA PHE A 220 9.83 -2.25 -13.14
C PHE A 220 8.33 -2.26 -13.46
N GLY A 221 7.96 -2.19 -14.75
CA GLY A 221 6.56 -2.17 -15.16
C GLY A 221 5.82 -3.50 -15.00
N TYR A 222 4.48 -3.41 -15.08
CA TYR A 222 3.56 -4.56 -15.01
C TYR A 222 3.87 -5.72 -15.98
N HIS A 223 4.55 -5.46 -17.10
CA HIS A 223 4.92 -6.49 -18.05
C HIS A 223 5.95 -7.49 -17.49
N LYS A 224 6.65 -7.15 -16.39
CA LYS A 224 7.57 -8.05 -15.68
C LYS A 224 6.94 -8.76 -14.48
N PHE A 225 6.03 -8.11 -13.77
CA PHE A 225 5.47 -8.61 -12.50
C PHE A 225 4.06 -9.21 -12.61
N GLY A 226 3.31 -8.87 -13.66
CA GLY A 226 1.92 -9.31 -13.82
C GLY A 226 0.96 -8.66 -12.81
N GLY A 227 -0.22 -9.28 -12.64
CA GLY A 227 -1.28 -8.77 -11.76
C GLY A 227 -1.95 -7.50 -12.25
N MET A 228 -2.99 -7.05 -11.53
CA MET A 228 -3.72 -5.82 -11.87
C MET A 228 -3.15 -4.58 -11.19
N CYS A 229 -2.61 -4.74 -9.98
CA CYS A 229 -2.05 -3.65 -9.18
C CYS A 229 -0.87 -4.15 -8.33
N HIS A 230 0.10 -4.82 -8.94
CA HIS A 230 1.28 -5.36 -8.24
C HIS A 230 2.04 -4.27 -7.46
N MET A 231 2.61 -4.60 -6.31
CA MET A 231 3.34 -3.69 -5.43
C MET A 231 4.47 -2.95 -6.16
N VAL A 232 5.45 -3.69 -6.70
CA VAL A 232 6.68 -3.12 -7.26
C VAL A 232 6.44 -2.04 -8.34
N PRO A 233 5.60 -2.26 -9.39
CA PRO A 233 5.31 -1.21 -10.37
C PRO A 233 4.61 0.05 -9.85
N ASN A 234 4.03 0.01 -8.63
CA ASN A 234 3.33 1.15 -8.02
C ASN A 234 4.10 1.72 -6.81
N HIS A 235 5.27 1.18 -6.48
CA HIS A 235 6.07 1.66 -5.34
C HIS A 235 7.03 2.79 -5.73
N GLY A 236 7.58 2.75 -6.95
CA GLY A 236 8.57 3.71 -7.46
C GLY A 236 8.00 4.94 -8.15
#